data_AF-A0A0S8HU28-F1
#
_entry.id   AF-A0A0S8HU28-F1
#
_cell.length_a   1.000
_cell.length_b   1.000
_cell.length_c   1.000
_cell.angle_alpha   90.00
_cell.angle_beta   90.00
_cell.angle_gamma   90.00
#
_symmetry.space_group_name_H-M   'P 1'
#
loop_
_entity.id
_entity.type
_entity.pdbx_description
1 polymer ?
#
loop_
_entity_poly.entity_id
_entity_poly.type
_entity_poly.pdbx_seq_one_letter_code
_entity_poly.pdbx_strand_id
1 'polypeptide(L)'
;MAKTRPKRTAPQQGERTKQSGTTENLWWTLLERGIDYVDDLGTVTLSAMSIVTVLGLFGLTHGTIIDPWVSLLRRWLGLGAVLIPLILAAGAVALVRHRQGTGLGMNWSRVIALEICIVGGLGLLSVLDGMRLPRAELGYGGGLIGWGVSILIEDLLGPILRTMLLAAILLIFGIYGLQGVWGSLKHGLEYLRRKEPR
;
A
#
# COMPACT_ATOMS: atom_id res chain seq x y z
N MET A 1 17.76 -34.20 80.19
CA MET A 1 17.35 -32.78 80.08
C MET A 1 17.21 -32.45 78.60
N ALA A 2 16.03 -31.98 78.23
CA ALA A 2 15.51 -31.93 76.87
C ALA A 2 15.88 -30.64 76.13
N LYS A 3 16.11 -30.75 74.80
CA LYS A 3 15.84 -29.65 73.86
C LYS A 3 15.66 -30.15 72.41
N THR A 4 14.66 -30.99 72.18
CA THR A 4 14.07 -31.17 70.84
C THR A 4 13.20 -29.95 70.53
N ARG A 5 13.68 -29.05 69.68
CA ARG A 5 12.86 -28.00 69.09
C ARG A 5 12.13 -28.57 67.86
N PRO A 6 10.79 -28.58 67.81
CA PRO A 6 10.09 -28.93 66.59
C PRO A 6 10.30 -27.85 65.52
N LYS A 7 10.55 -28.33 64.29
CA LYS A 7 10.68 -27.54 63.07
C LYS A 7 9.34 -26.85 62.82
N ARG A 8 9.28 -25.53 63.05
CA ARG A 8 8.10 -24.70 62.80
C ARG A 8 7.88 -24.60 61.29
N THR A 9 6.94 -25.38 60.76
CA THR A 9 6.43 -25.25 59.39
C THR A 9 5.76 -23.88 59.28
N ALA A 10 6.44 -22.92 58.66
CA ALA A 10 5.84 -21.65 58.27
C ALA A 10 5.15 -21.84 56.90
N PRO A 11 3.93 -21.32 56.72
CA PRO A 11 3.10 -21.61 55.55
C PRO A 11 3.65 -21.00 54.27
N GLN A 12 3.42 -21.73 53.18
CA GLN A 12 3.77 -21.46 51.79
C GLN A 12 3.49 -19.99 51.39
N GLN A 13 4.56 -19.19 51.34
CA GLN A 13 4.54 -17.82 50.83
C GLN A 13 4.87 -17.76 49.31
N GLY A 14 4.79 -18.90 48.62
CA GLY A 14 5.20 -19.07 47.23
C GLY A 14 4.06 -19.12 46.20
N GLU A 15 2.80 -19.16 46.60
CA GLU A 15 1.67 -19.37 45.66
C GLU A 15 0.81 -18.13 45.39
N ARG A 16 1.04 -17.00 46.08
CA ARG A 16 0.15 -15.82 45.96
C ARG A 16 0.50 -14.80 44.89
N THR A 17 1.55 -14.98 44.10
CA THR A 17 1.97 -14.00 43.07
C THR A 17 1.72 -14.44 41.63
N LYS A 18 1.03 -15.56 41.38
CA LYS A 18 0.81 -16.09 40.02
C LYS A 18 -0.63 -15.99 39.48
N GLN A 19 -1.54 -15.28 40.14
CA GLN A 19 -2.95 -15.24 39.72
C GLN A 19 -3.53 -13.84 39.45
N SER A 20 -2.75 -12.77 39.55
CA SER A 20 -3.26 -11.40 39.33
C SER A 20 -3.04 -10.82 37.93
N GLY A 21 -2.64 -11.64 36.94
CA GLY A 21 -2.34 -11.19 35.57
C GLY A 21 -3.26 -11.75 34.46
N THR A 22 -4.25 -12.58 34.79
CA THR A 22 -5.04 -13.28 33.76
C THR A 22 -6.01 -12.36 33.01
N THR A 23 -6.48 -11.27 33.62
CA THR A 23 -7.37 -10.29 32.99
C THR A 23 -6.62 -9.19 32.24
N GLU A 24 -5.40 -8.82 32.67
CA GLU A 24 -4.57 -7.84 31.94
C GLU A 24 -4.15 -8.41 30.57
N ASN A 25 -3.84 -9.71 30.51
CA ASN A 25 -3.40 -10.38 29.28
C ASN A 25 -4.55 -10.73 28.31
N LEU A 26 -5.80 -10.76 28.80
CA LEU A 26 -6.95 -11.11 27.96
C LEU A 26 -7.28 -9.98 26.96
N TRP A 27 -7.23 -8.73 27.40
CA TRP A 27 -7.51 -7.57 26.54
C TRP A 27 -6.43 -7.41 25.47
N TRP A 28 -5.14 -7.61 25.82
CA TRP A 28 -4.04 -7.59 24.86
C TRP A 28 -4.15 -8.71 23.81
N THR A 29 -4.46 -9.94 24.23
CA THR A 29 -4.61 -11.06 23.28
C THR A 29 -5.84 -10.92 22.39
N LEU A 30 -6.94 -10.30 22.87
CA LEU A 30 -8.09 -9.97 22.03
C LEU A 30 -7.77 -8.86 21.02
N LEU A 31 -6.98 -7.85 21.42
CA LEU A 31 -6.51 -6.78 20.52
C LEU A 31 -5.56 -7.32 19.45
N GLU A 32 -4.57 -8.13 19.83
CA GLU A 32 -3.64 -8.78 18.90
C GLU A 32 -4.39 -9.65 17.89
N ARG A 33 -5.32 -10.48 18.37
CA ARG A 33 -6.19 -11.27 17.49
C ARG A 33 -7.01 -10.38 16.55
N GLY A 34 -7.56 -9.28 17.07
CA GLY A 34 -8.30 -8.31 16.26
C GLY A 34 -7.47 -7.72 15.12
N ILE A 35 -6.22 -7.36 15.40
CA ILE A 35 -5.27 -6.82 14.41
C ILE A 35 -4.93 -7.89 13.36
N ASP A 36 -4.65 -9.13 13.77
CA ASP A 36 -4.37 -10.24 12.85
C ASP A 36 -5.55 -10.52 11.91
N TYR A 37 -6.79 -10.44 12.42
CA TYR A 37 -8.00 -10.58 11.60
C TYR A 37 -8.15 -9.45 10.58
N VAL A 38 -7.76 -8.21 10.92
CA VAL A 38 -7.79 -7.07 10.01
C VAL A 38 -6.77 -7.26 8.88
N ASP A 39 -5.58 -7.77 9.18
CA ASP A 39 -4.55 -8.04 8.17
C ASP A 39 -4.97 -9.14 7.19
N ASP A 40 -5.60 -10.22 7.68
CA ASP A 40 -6.11 -11.30 6.82
C ASP A 40 -7.30 -10.82 5.97
N LEU A 41 -8.27 -10.12 6.58
CA LEU A 41 -9.41 -9.55 5.85
C LEU A 41 -8.95 -8.50 4.83
N GLY A 42 -7.99 -7.65 5.21
CA GLY A 42 -7.40 -6.64 4.35
C GLY A 42 -6.73 -7.28 3.15
N THR A 43 -5.88 -8.28 3.36
CA THR A 43 -5.19 -9.01 2.28
C THR A 43 -6.19 -9.58 1.26
N VAL A 44 -7.22 -10.29 1.75
CA VAL A 44 -8.24 -10.90 0.88
C VAL A 44 -9.03 -9.83 0.14
N THR A 45 -9.44 -8.78 0.82
CA THR A 45 -10.25 -7.70 0.25
C THR A 45 -9.47 -6.92 -0.81
N LEU A 46 -8.22 -6.51 -0.52
CA LEU A 46 -7.35 -5.82 -1.49
C LEU A 46 -7.06 -6.69 -2.71
N SER A 47 -6.82 -8.00 -2.51
CA SER A 47 -6.60 -8.94 -3.61
C SER A 47 -7.84 -9.06 -4.50
N ALA A 48 -9.01 -9.27 -3.90
CA ALA A 48 -10.27 -9.35 -4.63
C ALA A 48 -10.57 -8.04 -5.38
N MET A 49 -10.38 -6.89 -4.73
CA MET A 49 -10.63 -5.58 -5.32
C MET A 49 -9.65 -5.27 -6.46
N SER A 50 -8.39 -5.70 -6.35
CA SER A 50 -7.41 -5.63 -7.46
C SER A 50 -7.91 -6.41 -8.68
N ILE A 51 -8.28 -7.68 -8.50
CA ILE A 51 -8.76 -8.56 -9.59
C ILE A 51 -10.02 -7.99 -10.23
N VAL A 52 -11.02 -7.63 -9.42
CA VAL A 52 -12.29 -7.07 -9.91
C VAL A 52 -12.06 -5.74 -10.63
N THR A 53 -11.13 -4.90 -10.15
CA THR A 53 -10.77 -3.64 -10.84
C THR A 53 -10.11 -3.91 -12.18
N VAL A 54 -9.22 -4.91 -12.30
CA VAL A 54 -8.64 -5.33 -13.59
C VAL A 54 -9.76 -5.77 -14.53
N LEU A 55 -10.61 -6.71 -14.11
CA LEU A 55 -11.70 -7.23 -14.94
C LEU A 55 -12.66 -6.13 -15.41
N GLY A 56 -13.02 -5.21 -14.51
CA GLY A 56 -13.85 -4.06 -14.83
C GLY A 56 -13.17 -3.08 -15.80
N LEU A 57 -11.89 -2.76 -15.59
CA LEU A 57 -11.14 -1.87 -16.48
C LEU A 57 -11.04 -2.42 -17.91
N PHE A 58 -10.86 -3.73 -18.07
CA PHE A 58 -10.82 -4.38 -19.39
C PHE A 58 -12.20 -4.71 -19.97
N GLY A 59 -13.29 -4.34 -19.29
CA GLY A 59 -14.66 -4.58 -19.76
C GLY A 59 -15.06 -6.07 -19.75
N LEU A 60 -14.36 -6.91 -18.99
CA LEU A 60 -14.65 -8.34 -18.89
C LEU A 60 -15.82 -8.63 -17.94
N THR A 61 -16.09 -7.70 -17.02
CA THR A 61 -17.18 -7.79 -16.04
C THR A 61 -17.94 -6.48 -15.99
N HIS A 62 -19.27 -6.58 -15.90
CA HIS A 62 -20.18 -5.45 -15.78
C HIS A 62 -21.02 -5.61 -14.52
N GLY A 63 -21.47 -4.50 -13.93
CA GLY A 63 -22.30 -4.57 -12.73
C GLY A 63 -22.52 -3.21 -12.08
N THR A 64 -23.60 -3.13 -11.32
CA THR A 64 -24.11 -1.89 -10.72
C THR A 64 -23.11 -1.16 -9.81
N ILE A 65 -22.16 -1.89 -9.22
CA ILE A 65 -21.11 -1.31 -8.37
C ILE A 65 -19.79 -1.12 -9.14
N ILE A 66 -19.44 -2.07 -10.02
CA ILE A 66 -18.14 -2.06 -10.70
C ILE A 66 -18.09 -1.02 -11.81
N ASP A 67 -19.19 -0.81 -12.54
CA ASP A 67 -19.27 0.15 -13.63
C ASP A 67 -19.03 1.60 -13.16
N PRO A 68 -19.72 2.11 -12.11
CA PRO A 68 -19.42 3.45 -11.59
C PRO A 68 -18.02 3.54 -10.97
N TRP A 69 -17.51 2.47 -10.33
CA TRP A 69 -16.15 2.44 -9.81
C TRP A 69 -15.11 2.60 -10.91
N VAL A 70 -15.20 1.82 -11.98
CA VAL A 70 -14.30 1.90 -13.13
C VAL A 70 -14.44 3.23 -13.85
N SER A 71 -15.67 3.73 -14.02
CA SER A 71 -15.91 5.04 -14.61
C SER A 71 -15.27 6.16 -13.79
N LEU A 72 -15.33 6.07 -12.46
CA LEU A 72 -14.66 7.02 -11.56
C LEU A 72 -13.15 6.97 -11.79
N LEU A 73 -12.53 5.78 -11.73
CA LEU A 73 -11.09 5.65 -11.92
C LEU A 73 -10.64 6.20 -13.28
N ARG A 74 -11.35 5.85 -14.36
CA ARG A 74 -11.04 6.34 -15.72
C ARG A 74 -11.22 7.85 -15.84
N ARG A 75 -12.30 8.43 -15.29
CA ARG A 75 -12.54 9.87 -15.36
C ARG A 75 -11.46 10.67 -14.62
N TRP A 76 -11.04 10.22 -13.45
CA TRP A 76 -10.06 10.95 -12.63
C TRP A 76 -8.62 10.75 -13.08
N LEU A 77 -8.23 9.50 -13.40
CA LEU A 77 -6.83 9.12 -13.66
C LEU A 77 -6.54 8.87 -15.14
N GLY A 78 -7.57 8.83 -16.00
CA GLY A 78 -7.43 8.52 -17.41
C GLY A 78 -6.73 7.18 -17.64
N LEU A 79 -5.66 7.20 -18.44
CA LEU A 79 -4.82 6.03 -18.70
C LEU A 79 -4.06 5.54 -17.46
N GLY A 80 -3.84 6.39 -16.45
CA GLY A 80 -3.22 5.98 -15.19
C GLY A 80 -4.10 5.12 -14.31
N ALA A 81 -5.39 4.96 -14.63
CA ALA A 81 -6.29 4.06 -13.91
C ALA A 81 -5.79 2.61 -13.86
N VAL A 82 -4.99 2.18 -14.85
CA VAL A 82 -4.36 0.85 -14.90
C VAL A 82 -3.38 0.60 -13.74
N LEU A 83 -2.88 1.65 -13.09
CA LEU A 83 -1.96 1.52 -11.96
C LEU A 83 -2.68 1.15 -10.66
N ILE A 84 -3.96 1.49 -10.53
CA ILE A 84 -4.76 1.22 -9.31
C ILE A 84 -4.79 -0.26 -8.95
N PRO A 85 -5.12 -1.21 -9.86
CA PRO A 85 -5.06 -2.62 -9.51
C PRO A 85 -3.66 -3.09 -9.12
N LEU A 86 -2.60 -2.52 -9.70
CA LEU A 86 -1.21 -2.83 -9.32
C LEU A 86 -0.90 -2.36 -7.90
N ILE A 87 -1.35 -1.16 -7.53
CA ILE A 87 -1.18 -0.61 -6.16
C ILE A 87 -1.96 -1.46 -5.16
N LEU A 88 -3.19 -1.86 -5.47
CA LEU A 88 -4.00 -2.75 -4.62
C LEU A 88 -3.32 -4.11 -4.42
N ALA A 89 -2.78 -4.70 -5.50
CA ALA A 89 -2.05 -5.96 -5.42
C ALA A 89 -0.75 -5.81 -4.60
N ALA A 90 0.00 -4.72 -4.79
CA ALA A 90 1.19 -4.44 -4.00
C ALA A 90 0.86 -4.25 -2.51
N GLY A 91 -0.26 -3.60 -2.19
CA GLY A 91 -0.79 -3.47 -0.83
C GLY A 91 -1.14 -4.83 -0.21
N ALA A 92 -1.83 -5.71 -0.95
CA ALA A 92 -2.12 -7.07 -0.48
C ALA A 92 -0.83 -7.86 -0.18
N VAL A 93 0.15 -7.82 -1.08
CA VAL A 93 1.46 -8.48 -0.87
C VAL A 93 2.19 -7.87 0.34
N ALA A 94 2.06 -6.55 0.54
CA ALA A 94 2.64 -5.88 1.69
C ALA A 94 2.05 -6.39 3.02
N LEU A 95 0.72 -6.52 3.11
CA LEU A 95 0.07 -7.08 4.31
C LEU A 95 0.51 -8.54 4.57
N VAL A 96 0.60 -9.37 3.53
CA VAL A 96 1.11 -10.75 3.68
C VAL A 96 2.54 -10.76 4.25
N ARG A 97 3.41 -9.88 3.76
CA ARG A 97 4.80 -9.79 4.23
C ARG A 97 4.90 -9.24 5.66
N HIS A 98 4.05 -8.28 6.00
CA HIS A 98 3.94 -7.78 7.37
C HIS A 98 3.65 -8.94 8.34
N ARG A 99 2.67 -9.78 8.00
CA ARG A 99 2.31 -10.97 8.79
C ARG A 99 3.43 -12.00 8.91
N GLN A 100 4.25 -12.16 7.87
CA GLN A 100 5.39 -13.11 7.90
C GLN A 100 6.56 -12.65 8.79
N GLY A 101 6.43 -11.50 9.48
CA GLY A 101 7.50 -10.93 10.30
C GLY A 101 8.66 -10.38 9.47
N THR A 102 8.55 -10.42 8.14
CA THR A 102 9.47 -9.74 7.24
C THR A 102 9.04 -8.29 7.18
N GLY A 103 9.48 -7.50 8.16
CA GLY A 103 9.25 -6.06 8.18
C GLY A 103 9.56 -5.47 6.80
N LEU A 104 8.57 -4.83 6.19
CA LEU A 104 8.80 -4.08 4.97
C LEU A 104 9.69 -2.91 5.38
N GLY A 105 10.98 -2.98 5.05
CA GLY A 105 11.86 -1.81 5.00
C GLY A 105 11.39 -0.87 3.89
N MET A 106 10.15 -0.40 3.97
CA MET A 106 9.51 0.46 3.01
C MET A 106 10.06 1.86 3.26
N ASN A 107 10.99 2.29 2.41
CA ASN A 107 11.47 3.65 2.45
C ASN A 107 10.33 4.58 2.02
N TRP A 108 9.67 5.22 2.99
CA TRP A 108 8.57 6.15 2.74
C TRP A 108 8.92 7.22 1.70
N SER A 109 10.17 7.69 1.68
CA SER A 109 10.66 8.63 0.67
C SER A 109 10.52 8.10 -0.77
N ARG A 110 10.67 6.79 -0.98
CA ARG A 110 10.53 6.15 -2.29
C ARG A 110 9.08 5.99 -2.70
N VAL A 111 8.19 5.70 -1.75
CA VAL A 111 6.74 5.65 -2.00
C VAL A 111 6.25 7.02 -2.44
N ILE A 112 6.61 8.06 -1.69
CA ILE A 112 6.28 9.45 -2.02
C ILE A 112 6.86 9.84 -3.39
N ALA A 113 8.11 9.44 -3.69
CA ALA A 113 8.70 9.66 -5.00
C ALA A 113 7.89 9.00 -6.14
N LEU A 114 7.44 7.75 -5.95
CA LEU A 114 6.61 7.08 -6.94
C LEU A 114 5.25 7.77 -7.12
N GLU A 115 4.62 8.24 -6.04
CA GLU A 115 3.38 9.00 -6.14
C GLU A 115 3.57 10.30 -6.92
N ILE A 116 4.63 11.06 -6.61
CA ILE A 116 4.99 12.27 -7.35
C ILE A 116 5.26 11.97 -8.83
N CYS A 117 5.94 10.86 -9.12
CA CYS A 117 6.18 10.39 -10.48
C CYS A 117 4.86 10.06 -11.21
N ILE A 118 3.93 9.36 -10.56
CA ILE A 118 2.62 9.02 -11.14
C ILE A 118 1.82 10.30 -11.43
N VAL A 119 1.75 11.23 -10.48
CA VAL A 119 1.03 12.50 -10.65
C VAL A 119 1.66 13.34 -11.77
N GLY A 120 2.99 13.42 -11.82
CA GLY A 120 3.71 14.09 -12.91
C GLY A 120 3.47 13.42 -14.28
N GLY A 121 3.42 12.09 -14.30
CA GLY A 121 3.07 11.29 -15.47
C GLY A 121 1.66 11.58 -15.97
N LEU A 122 0.65 11.59 -15.09
CA LEU A 122 -0.72 11.97 -15.43
C LEU A 122 -0.77 13.38 -16.04
N GLY A 123 -0.05 14.33 -15.46
CA GLY A 123 0.11 15.67 -16.02
C GLY A 123 0.62 15.61 -17.46
N LEU A 124 1.74 14.93 -17.68
CA LEU A 124 2.37 14.82 -19.00
C LEU A 124 1.47 14.11 -20.02
N LEU A 125 0.74 13.05 -19.62
CA LEU A 125 -0.25 12.40 -20.47
C LEU A 125 -1.36 13.36 -20.91
N SER A 126 -1.74 14.30 -20.05
CA SER A 126 -2.76 15.31 -20.38
C SER A 126 -2.23 16.35 -21.36
N VAL A 127 -0.94 16.70 -21.26
CA VAL A 127 -0.25 17.53 -22.25
C VAL A 127 -0.21 16.82 -23.61
N LEU A 128 0.12 15.52 -23.63
CA LEU A 128 0.15 14.71 -24.85
C LEU A 128 -1.23 14.55 -25.50
N ASP A 129 -2.31 14.50 -24.71
CA ASP A 129 -3.70 14.47 -25.22
C ASP A 129 -4.21 15.84 -25.71
N GLY A 130 -3.40 16.90 -25.56
CA GLY A 130 -3.69 18.24 -26.09
C GLY A 130 -4.51 19.14 -25.16
N MET A 131 -4.51 18.88 -23.84
CA MET A 131 -5.03 19.77 -22.79
C MET A 131 -6.52 20.16 -22.93
N ARG A 132 -7.36 19.30 -23.50
CA ARG A 132 -8.79 19.57 -23.69
C ARG A 132 -9.62 19.00 -22.53
N LEU A 133 -10.29 19.88 -21.77
CA LEU A 133 -11.14 19.47 -20.65
C LEU A 133 -12.22 18.42 -21.03
N PRO A 134 -12.97 18.55 -22.14
CA PRO A 134 -13.97 17.54 -22.50
C PRO A 134 -13.38 16.15 -22.74
N ARG A 135 -12.11 16.05 -23.16
CA ARG A 135 -11.43 14.76 -23.32
C ARG A 135 -10.98 14.20 -21.97
N ALA A 136 -10.48 15.05 -21.08
CA ALA A 136 -10.13 14.64 -19.72
C ALA A 136 -11.34 14.11 -18.94
N GLU A 137 -12.52 14.72 -19.10
CA GLU A 137 -13.78 14.25 -18.50
C GLU A 137 -14.22 12.87 -18.99
N LEU A 138 -13.89 12.54 -20.24
CA LEU A 138 -14.12 11.20 -20.82
C LEU A 138 -13.03 10.19 -20.43
N GLY A 139 -12.02 10.59 -19.64
CA GLY A 139 -10.94 9.73 -19.20
C GLY A 139 -9.80 9.54 -20.20
N TYR A 140 -9.62 10.46 -21.16
CA TYR A 140 -8.44 10.48 -22.02
C TYR A 140 -7.23 11.12 -21.32
N GLY A 141 -6.03 10.85 -21.83
CA GLY A 141 -4.78 11.38 -21.26
C GLY A 141 -4.59 10.96 -19.80
N GLY A 142 -4.29 11.93 -18.93
CA GLY A 142 -4.17 11.72 -17.48
C GLY A 142 -5.45 11.94 -16.69
N GLY A 143 -6.61 11.99 -17.36
CA GLY A 143 -7.90 12.29 -16.73
C GLY A 143 -7.96 13.70 -16.12
N LEU A 144 -8.93 13.90 -15.22
CA LEU A 144 -9.10 15.18 -14.53
C LEU A 144 -7.91 15.58 -13.66
N ILE A 145 -7.26 14.62 -12.99
CA ILE A 145 -6.11 14.90 -12.12
C ILE A 145 -4.93 15.40 -12.94
N GLY A 146 -4.60 14.68 -14.02
CA GLY A 146 -3.51 15.08 -14.92
C GLY A 146 -3.78 16.44 -15.56
N TRP A 147 -5.00 16.67 -16.04
CA TRP A 147 -5.39 17.95 -16.62
C TRP A 147 -5.28 19.10 -15.60
N GLY A 148 -5.79 18.90 -14.38
CA GLY A 148 -5.75 19.90 -13.31
C GLY A 148 -4.33 20.25 -12.89
N VAL A 149 -3.47 19.25 -12.68
CA VAL A 149 -2.06 19.47 -12.35
C VAL A 149 -1.35 20.23 -13.48
N SER A 150 -1.61 19.86 -14.73
CA SER A 150 -1.01 20.52 -15.88
C SER A 150 -1.42 21.98 -16.01
N ILE A 151 -2.70 22.32 -15.76
CA ILE A 151 -3.17 23.70 -15.78
C ILE A 151 -2.55 24.52 -14.65
N LEU A 152 -2.55 24.01 -13.42
CA LEU A 152 -1.99 24.74 -12.28
C LEU A 152 -0.52 25.12 -12.51
N ILE A 153 0.25 24.23 -13.15
CA ILE A 153 1.65 24.50 -13.48
C ILE A 153 1.77 25.44 -14.70
N GLU A 154 0.90 25.30 -15.69
CA GLU A 154 0.85 26.19 -16.85
C GLU A 154 0.55 27.64 -16.46
N ASP A 155 -0.43 27.85 -15.59
CA ASP A 155 -0.81 29.18 -15.12
C ASP A 155 0.33 29.86 -14.36
N LEU A 156 1.20 29.08 -13.71
CA LEU A 156 2.32 29.59 -12.92
C LEU A 156 3.59 29.82 -13.76
N LEU A 157 3.91 28.92 -14.69
CA LEU A 157 5.22 28.86 -15.36
C LEU A 157 5.14 28.97 -16.89
N GLY A 158 3.94 28.87 -17.46
CA GLY A 158 3.71 28.79 -18.90
C GLY A 158 3.82 27.37 -19.48
N PRO A 159 3.40 27.17 -20.74
CA PRO A 159 3.23 25.85 -21.35
C PRO A 159 4.55 25.08 -21.57
N ILE A 160 5.63 25.81 -21.87
CA ILE A 160 6.96 25.21 -22.11
C ILE A 160 7.53 24.69 -20.80
N LEU A 161 7.62 25.55 -19.77
CA LEU A 161 8.16 25.18 -18.46
C LEU A 161 7.30 24.10 -17.78
N ARG A 162 5.97 24.13 -17.93
CA ARG A 162 5.10 23.03 -17.48
C ARG A 162 5.59 21.69 -18.00
N THR A 163 5.75 21.60 -19.32
CA THR A 163 6.11 20.34 -19.97
C THR A 163 7.51 19.88 -19.54
N MET A 164 8.47 20.81 -19.45
CA MET A 164 9.82 20.51 -18.97
C MET A 164 9.82 20.06 -17.51
N LEU A 165 9.06 20.72 -16.64
CA LEU A 165 8.95 20.39 -15.21
C LEU A 165 8.32 19.00 -15.02
N LEU A 166 7.20 18.73 -15.67
CA LEU A 166 6.52 17.43 -15.60
C LEU A 166 7.42 16.31 -16.12
N ALA A 167 8.15 16.54 -17.22
CA ALA A 167 9.12 15.58 -17.74
C ALA A 167 10.28 15.37 -16.77
N ALA A 168 10.82 16.44 -16.17
CA ALA A 168 11.88 16.33 -15.16
C ALA A 168 11.42 15.56 -13.92
N ILE A 169 10.21 15.83 -13.42
CA ILE A 169 9.58 15.09 -12.31
C ILE A 169 9.50 13.60 -12.66
N LEU A 170 8.95 13.27 -13.83
CA LEU A 170 8.80 11.89 -14.28
C LEU A 170 10.16 11.17 -14.33
N LEU A 171 11.19 11.81 -14.88
CA LEU A 171 12.52 11.21 -15.01
C LEU A 171 13.21 11.05 -13.65
N ILE A 172 13.30 12.11 -12.85
CA ILE A 172 14.05 12.11 -11.59
C ILE A 172 13.41 11.15 -10.59
N PHE A 173 12.10 11.34 -10.33
CA PHE A 173 11.39 10.52 -9.35
C PHE A 173 11.10 9.12 -9.86
N GLY A 174 10.91 8.95 -11.18
CA GLY A 174 10.79 7.65 -11.81
C GLY A 174 12.04 6.81 -11.65
N ILE A 175 13.23 7.35 -11.96
CA ILE A 175 14.50 6.64 -11.78
C ILE A 175 14.71 6.28 -10.29
N TYR A 176 14.52 7.25 -9.40
CA TYR A 176 14.70 7.03 -7.95
C TYR A 176 13.75 5.97 -7.39
N GLY A 177 12.47 6.01 -7.79
CA GLY A 177 11.46 5.04 -7.38
C GLY A 177 11.74 3.64 -7.93
N LEU A 178 12.10 3.53 -9.22
CA LEU A 178 12.32 2.25 -9.88
C LEU A 178 13.54 1.51 -9.32
N GLN A 179 14.62 2.24 -8.99
CA GLN A 179 15.77 1.67 -8.28
C GLN A 179 15.37 1.02 -6.95
N GLY A 180 14.41 1.61 -6.26
CA GLY A 180 13.86 1.08 -5.02
C GLY A 180 13.11 -0.24 -5.20
N VAL A 181 12.19 -0.27 -6.15
CA VAL A 181 11.39 -1.46 -6.48
C VAL A 181 12.29 -2.62 -6.90
N TRP A 182 13.30 -2.33 -7.73
CA TRP A 182 14.25 -3.34 -8.20
C TRP A 182 15.09 -3.95 -7.06
N GLY A 183 15.50 -3.13 -6.09
CA GLY A 183 16.19 -3.61 -4.89
C GLY A 183 15.31 -4.54 -4.04
N SER A 184 14.07 -4.13 -3.77
CA SER A 184 13.11 -4.92 -3.00
C SER A 184 12.74 -6.24 -3.69
N LEU A 185 12.67 -6.25 -5.03
CA LEU A 185 12.39 -7.44 -5.80
C LEU A 185 13.54 -8.47 -5.71
N LYS A 186 14.79 -8.01 -5.85
CA LYS A 186 15.98 -8.87 -5.72
C LYS A 186 16.05 -9.53 -4.34
N HIS A 187 15.84 -8.77 -3.28
CA HIS A 187 15.85 -9.32 -1.92
C HIS A 187 14.72 -10.35 -1.70
N GLY A 188 13.54 -10.12 -2.29
CA GLY A 188 12.45 -11.09 -2.26
C GLY A 188 12.78 -12.40 -2.99
N LEU A 189 13.38 -12.31 -4.18
CA LEU A 189 13.79 -13.48 -4.96
C LEU A 189 14.91 -14.27 -4.27
N GLU A 190 15.89 -13.59 -3.70
CA GLU A 190 16.98 -14.22 -2.93
C GLU A 190 16.46 -14.93 -1.67
N TYR A 191 15.44 -14.37 -1.01
CA TYR A 191 14.79 -15.01 0.13
C TYR A 191 14.11 -16.33 -0.29
N LEU A 192 13.38 -16.33 -1.40
CA LEU A 192 12.73 -17.55 -1.92
C LEU A 192 13.76 -18.61 -2.33
N ARG A 193 14.84 -18.20 -3.00
CA ARG A 193 15.93 -19.10 -3.41
C ARG A 193 16.62 -19.77 -2.22
N ARG A 194 16.68 -19.10 -1.06
CA ARG A 194 17.33 -19.62 0.15
C ARG A 194 16.44 -20.58 0.93
N LYS A 195 15.14 -20.62 0.64
CA LYS A 195 14.13 -21.43 1.34
C LYS A 195 13.82 -22.77 0.66
N GLU A 196 14.38 -23.05 -0.52
CA GLU A 196 14.33 -24.38 -1.13
C GLU A 196 15.42 -25.27 -0.52
N PRO A 197 15.07 -26.28 0.31
CA PRO A 197 16.01 -27.33 0.67
C PRO A 197 16.24 -28.20 -0.56
N ARG A 198 17.51 -28.43 -0.89
CA ARG A 198 17.90 -29.50 -1.83
C ARG A 198 17.56 -30.86 -1.26
#